data_AF-A0AAW6URC6-F1
#
_entry.id   AF-A0AAW6URC6-F1
#
_cell.length_a   1.000
_cell.length_b   1.000
_cell.length_c   1.000
_cell.angle_alpha   90.00
_cell.angle_beta   90.00
_cell.angle_gamma   90.00
#
_symmetry.space_group_name_H-M   'P 1'
#
loop_
_entity.id
_entity.type
_entity.pdbx_description
1 polymer ?
#
loop_
_entity_poly.entity_id
_entity_poly.type
_entity_poly.pdbx_seq_one_letter_code
_entity_poly.pdbx_strand_id
1 'polypeptide(L)'
;GITTRLINYINNEPPADCFGGKLYPCNFYLLQRKVEKKLESVKYDAELYYVQRELSESLSNGFRVSLLELSTLDIVFKLSDNFEFKGIKPISEVDCDGDRVFRHRHVNSLFMFYMIDTIELLIELLKYKEKTE
;
A
#
# COMPACT_ATOMS: atom_id res chain seq x y z
N GLY A 1 5.02 -4.19 -10.88
CA GLY A 1 4.10 -3.07 -10.55
C GLY A 1 3.13 -3.49 -9.45
N ILE A 2 2.42 -2.55 -8.84
CA ILE A 2 1.56 -2.79 -7.65
C ILE A 2 0.51 -3.87 -7.91
N THR A 3 -0.10 -3.88 -9.11
CA THR A 3 -1.09 -4.92 -9.48
C THR A 3 -0.51 -6.33 -9.38
N THR A 4 0.68 -6.57 -9.96
CA THR A 4 1.35 -7.86 -9.90
C THR A 4 1.65 -8.28 -8.47
N ARG A 5 2.13 -7.34 -7.65
CA ARG A 5 2.47 -7.60 -6.24
C ARG A 5 1.22 -7.97 -5.42
N LEU A 6 0.09 -7.33 -5.70
CA LEU A 6 -1.18 -7.69 -5.06
C LEU A 6 -1.67 -9.07 -5.50
N ILE A 7 -1.59 -9.41 -6.79
CA ILE A 7 -1.92 -10.75 -7.29
C ILE A 7 -1.05 -11.80 -6.59
N ASN A 8 0.26 -11.58 -6.53
CA ASN A 8 1.20 -12.46 -5.86
C ASN A 8 0.86 -12.62 -4.37
N TYR A 9 0.53 -11.51 -3.69
CA TYR A 9 0.13 -11.51 -2.29
C TYR A 9 -1.14 -12.34 -2.06
N ILE A 10 -2.16 -12.19 -2.91
CA ILE A 10 -3.41 -12.97 -2.86
C ILE A 10 -3.17 -14.46 -3.09
N ASN A 11 -2.20 -14.79 -3.94
CA ASN A 11 -1.83 -16.18 -4.27
C ASN A 11 -0.87 -16.81 -3.25
N ASN A 12 -0.50 -16.09 -2.18
CA ASN A 12 0.48 -16.53 -1.17
C ASN A 12 1.88 -16.83 -1.76
N GLU A 13 2.29 -16.07 -2.77
CA GLU A 13 3.65 -16.13 -3.32
C GLU A 13 4.70 -15.61 -2.30
N PRO A 14 5.99 -15.92 -2.49
CA PRO A 14 7.04 -15.47 -1.58
C PRO A 14 7.02 -13.95 -1.35
N PRO A 15 7.32 -13.46 -0.13
CA PRO A 15 7.28 -12.03 0.19
C PRO A 15 8.08 -11.15 -0.77
N ALA A 16 9.20 -11.66 -1.30
CA ALA A 16 10.07 -10.96 -2.24
C ALA A 16 9.39 -10.62 -3.59
N ASP A 17 8.35 -11.35 -3.96
CA ASP A 17 7.55 -11.17 -5.18
C ASP A 17 6.25 -10.38 -4.91
N CYS A 18 5.91 -10.21 -3.63
CA CYS A 18 4.76 -9.47 -3.12
C CYS A 18 5.18 -8.04 -2.71
N PHE A 19 4.91 -7.62 -1.47
CA PHE A 19 5.27 -6.31 -0.93
C PHE A 19 6.51 -6.34 -0.01
N GLY A 20 7.29 -7.42 -0.04
CA GLY A 20 8.36 -7.66 0.92
C GLY A 20 7.81 -8.13 2.27
N GLY A 21 8.63 -8.02 3.32
CA GLY A 21 8.28 -8.45 4.68
C GLY A 21 7.88 -7.32 5.63
N LYS A 22 7.67 -6.09 5.12
CA LYS A 22 7.44 -4.89 5.94
C LYS A 22 6.34 -3.96 5.41
N LEU A 23 5.72 -4.30 4.28
CA LEU A 23 4.57 -3.58 3.71
C LEU A 23 3.43 -4.57 3.53
N TYR A 24 2.24 -4.19 4.00
CA TYR A 24 1.08 -5.06 4.05
C TYR A 24 -0.13 -4.39 3.40
N PRO A 25 -0.85 -5.05 2.48
CA PRO A 25 -2.16 -4.60 2.01
C PRO A 25 -3.18 -4.46 3.14
N CYS A 26 -3.92 -3.35 3.14
CA CYS A 26 -4.93 -3.04 4.16
C CYS A 26 -6.36 -3.20 3.60
N ASN A 27 -7.25 -2.26 3.89
CA ASN A 27 -8.69 -2.44 3.70
C ASN A 27 -9.23 -1.71 2.47
N PHE A 28 -8.39 -1.00 1.72
CA PHE A 28 -8.84 -0.19 0.59
C PHE A 28 -8.13 -0.57 -0.71
N TYR A 29 -8.95 -0.85 -1.74
CA TYR A 29 -8.49 -1.23 -3.08
C TYR A 29 -9.33 -0.48 -4.12
N LEU A 30 -8.70 0.34 -4.96
CA LEU A 30 -9.30 0.94 -6.15
C LEU A 30 -8.71 0.28 -7.38
N LEU A 31 -9.56 -0.40 -8.14
CA LEU A 31 -9.19 -1.01 -9.40
C LEU A 31 -9.81 -0.26 -10.57
N GLN A 32 -9.07 -0.13 -11.66
CA GLN A 32 -9.52 0.54 -12.88
C GLN A 32 -9.16 -0.26 -14.13
N ARG A 33 -10.00 -0.15 -15.17
CA ARG A 33 -9.69 -0.60 -16.53
C ARG A 33 -10.26 0.38 -17.55
N LYS A 34 -9.66 0.39 -18.74
CA LYS A 34 -10.12 1.21 -19.87
C LYS A 34 -10.70 0.30 -20.95
N VAL A 35 -11.99 0.44 -21.24
CA VAL A 35 -12.71 -0.31 -22.28
C VAL A 35 -13.33 0.70 -23.23
N GLU A 36 -13.01 0.62 -24.52
CA GLU A 36 -13.61 1.44 -25.59
C GLU A 36 -13.68 2.95 -25.27
N LYS A 37 -12.65 3.47 -24.56
CA LYS A 37 -12.48 4.86 -24.07
C LYS A 37 -13.21 5.22 -22.76
N LYS A 38 -14.02 4.35 -22.17
CA LYS A 38 -14.58 4.55 -20.82
C LYS A 38 -13.62 4.02 -19.76
N LEU A 39 -13.41 4.81 -18.71
CA LEU A 39 -12.73 4.35 -17.51
C LEU A 39 -13.76 3.70 -16.58
N GLU A 40 -13.60 2.41 -16.33
CA GLU A 40 -14.39 1.68 -15.35
C GLU A 40 -13.60 1.59 -14.05
N SER A 41 -14.27 1.74 -12.92
CA SER A 41 -13.66 1.70 -11.58
C SER A 41 -14.47 0.81 -10.66
N VAL A 42 -13.77 0.01 -9.84
CA VAL A 42 -14.35 -0.77 -8.76
C VAL A 42 -13.56 -0.47 -7.50
N LYS A 43 -14.28 -0.26 -6.38
CA LYS A 43 -13.70 0.05 -5.07
C LYS A 43 -14.10 -1.03 -4.07
N TYR A 44 -13.12 -1.51 -3.30
CA TYR A 44 -13.32 -2.33 -2.12
C TYR A 44 -12.86 -1.54 -0.88
N ASP A 45 -13.64 -1.60 0.19
CA ASP A 45 -13.40 -0.94 1.49
C ASP A 45 -13.68 -1.93 2.62
N ALA A 46 -12.88 -3.00 2.67
CA ALA A 46 -13.00 -4.12 3.58
C ALA A 46 -11.65 -4.85 3.67
N GLU A 47 -11.44 -5.59 4.77
CA GLU A 47 -10.25 -6.42 4.93
C GLU A 47 -10.11 -7.42 3.79
N LEU A 48 -8.86 -7.66 3.37
CA LEU A 48 -8.55 -8.51 2.23
C LEU A 48 -9.25 -9.86 2.29
N TYR A 49 -9.29 -10.49 3.48
CA TYR A 49 -9.92 -11.79 3.70
C TYR A 49 -11.37 -11.86 3.21
N TYR A 50 -12.14 -10.77 3.39
CA TYR A 50 -13.55 -10.74 3.01
C TYR A 50 -13.81 -10.42 1.54
N VAL A 51 -12.83 -9.84 0.84
CA VAL A 51 -12.97 -9.41 -0.56
C VAL A 51 -12.01 -10.11 -1.51
N GLN A 52 -11.23 -11.07 -1.02
CA GLN A 52 -10.15 -11.70 -1.77
C GLN A 52 -10.66 -12.32 -3.08
N ARG A 53 -11.86 -12.92 -3.04
CA ARG A 53 -12.47 -13.59 -4.20
C ARG A 53 -12.91 -12.58 -5.25
N GLU A 54 -13.69 -11.58 -4.88
CA GLU A 54 -14.20 -10.53 -5.76
C GLU A 54 -13.05 -9.69 -6.35
N LEU A 55 -12.04 -9.44 -5.53
CA LEU A 55 -10.81 -8.76 -5.92
C LEU A 55 -10.06 -9.58 -6.97
N SER A 56 -9.92 -10.90 -6.77
CA SER A 56 -9.31 -11.83 -7.73
C SER A 56 -10.07 -11.85 -9.06
N GLU A 57 -11.40 -11.97 -9.00
CA GLU A 57 -12.28 -11.96 -10.18
C GLU A 57 -12.15 -10.64 -10.96
N SER A 58 -12.07 -9.50 -10.27
CA SER A 58 -11.85 -8.20 -10.89
C SER A 58 -10.50 -8.12 -11.60
N LEU A 59 -9.43 -8.58 -10.94
CA LEU A 59 -8.07 -8.62 -11.49
C LEU A 59 -7.98 -9.53 -12.72
N SER A 60 -8.65 -10.69 -12.69
CA SER A 60 -8.76 -11.59 -13.85
C SER A 60 -9.55 -10.97 -15.01
N ASN A 61 -10.51 -10.09 -14.73
CA ASN A 61 -11.29 -9.33 -15.72
C ASN A 61 -10.56 -8.10 -16.28
N GLY A 62 -9.24 -8.04 -16.15
CA GLY A 62 -8.38 -7.02 -16.75
C GLY A 62 -8.35 -5.70 -15.97
N PHE A 63 -8.94 -5.64 -14.78
CA PHE A 63 -8.73 -4.49 -13.90
C PHE A 63 -7.30 -4.45 -13.36
N ARG A 64 -6.78 -3.24 -13.18
CA ARG A 64 -5.47 -2.96 -12.59
C ARG A 64 -5.67 -2.12 -11.33
N VAL A 65 -4.79 -2.32 -10.36
CA VAL A 65 -4.74 -1.50 -9.14
C VAL A 65 -4.34 -0.08 -9.53
N SER A 66 -5.21 0.88 -9.23
CA SER A 66 -4.96 2.33 -9.40
C SER A 66 -4.57 2.98 -8.06
N LEU A 67 -5.16 2.53 -6.95
CA LEU A 67 -4.83 2.99 -5.60
C LEU A 67 -5.03 1.84 -4.60
N LEU A 68 -4.04 1.60 -3.75
CA LEU A 68 -4.06 0.55 -2.73
C LEU A 68 -3.64 1.14 -1.38
N GLU A 69 -4.34 0.78 -0.31
CA GLU A 69 -3.88 1.08 1.05
C GLU A 69 -2.87 0.03 1.51
N LEU A 70 -1.74 0.53 2.00
CA LEU A 70 -0.63 -0.24 2.52
C LEU A 70 -0.30 0.27 3.93
N SER A 71 0.21 -0.63 4.76
CA SER A 71 0.74 -0.29 6.08
C SER A 71 2.14 -0.84 6.28
N THR A 72 2.95 -0.10 7.03
CA THR A 72 4.09 -0.65 7.79
C THR A 72 3.59 -1.06 9.19
N LEU A 73 4.49 -1.22 10.16
CA LEU A 73 4.09 -1.36 11.57
C LEU A 73 3.72 -0.02 12.21
N ASP A 74 4.12 1.09 11.60
CA ASP A 74 4.04 2.42 12.21
C ASP A 74 3.04 3.34 11.51
N ILE A 75 2.93 3.24 10.17
CA ILE A 75 2.06 4.11 9.36
C ILE A 75 1.22 3.32 8.37
N VAL A 76 0.08 3.90 8.02
CA VAL A 76 -0.79 3.46 6.92
C VAL A 76 -0.94 4.60 5.92
N PHE A 77 -0.94 4.25 4.63
CA PHE A 77 -0.97 5.19 3.52
C PHE A 77 -1.59 4.55 2.30
N LYS A 78 -1.97 5.37 1.32
CA LYS A 78 -2.43 4.92 0.00
C LYS A 78 -1.35 5.17 -1.04
N LEU A 79 -1.08 4.16 -1.86
CA LEU A 79 -0.09 4.19 -2.94
C LEU A 79 -0.78 4.05 -4.29
N SER A 80 -0.58 5.01 -5.19
CA SER A 80 -1.08 4.93 -6.55
C SER A 80 -0.17 4.10 -7.46
N ASP A 81 -0.67 3.69 -8.62
CA ASP A 81 0.10 3.07 -9.70
C ASP A 81 1.23 3.94 -10.26
N ASN A 82 1.14 5.26 -10.08
CA ASN A 82 2.19 6.23 -10.39
C ASN A 82 3.09 6.57 -9.19
N PHE A 83 3.03 5.78 -8.11
CA PHE A 83 3.82 5.96 -6.89
C PHE A 83 3.56 7.28 -6.15
N GLU A 84 2.34 7.82 -6.27
CA GLU A 84 1.90 8.93 -5.43
C GLU A 84 1.41 8.42 -4.08
N PHE A 85 1.83 9.11 -3.01
CA PHE A 85 1.43 8.82 -1.65
C PHE A 85 0.26 9.70 -1.23
N LYS A 86 -0.75 9.10 -0.60
CA LYS A 86 -1.93 9.83 -0.11
C LYS A 86 -2.33 9.34 1.29
N GLY A 87 -2.85 10.25 2.10
CA GLY A 87 -3.49 9.91 3.38
C GLY A 87 -2.57 9.21 4.39
N ILE A 88 -1.30 9.59 4.43
CA ILE A 88 -0.32 9.02 5.36
C ILE A 88 -0.71 9.39 6.79
N LYS A 89 -0.83 8.39 7.66
CA LYS A 89 -1.17 8.56 9.08
C LYS A 89 -0.50 7.47 9.92
N PRO A 90 -0.20 7.74 11.20
CA PRO A 90 0.26 6.69 12.10
C PRO A 90 -0.86 5.66 12.35
N ILE A 91 -0.48 4.40 12.62
CA ILE A 91 -1.43 3.32 12.94
C ILE A 91 -1.96 3.47 14.37
N SER A 92 -1.10 3.91 15.29
CA SER A 92 -1.43 4.14 16.69
C SER A 92 -1.16 5.60 17.08
N GLU A 93 -1.84 6.05 18.14
CA GLU A 93 -1.46 7.30 18.78
C GLU A 93 -0.06 7.16 19.38
N VAL A 94 0.77 8.16 19.14
CA VAL A 94 2.09 8.27 19.76
C VAL A 94 1.88 8.77 21.17
N ASP A 95 1.96 7.86 22.13
CA ASP A 95 1.88 8.22 23.54
C ASP A 95 3.17 8.95 23.96
N CYS A 96 3.02 10.16 24.49
CA CYS A 96 4.13 10.96 24.96
C CYS A 96 3.69 11.95 26.05
N ASP A 97 4.43 11.95 27.16
CA ASP A 97 4.26 12.94 28.22
C ASP A 97 4.80 14.30 27.78
N GLY A 98 4.26 15.37 28.39
CA GLY A 98 4.76 16.73 28.23
C GLY A 98 3.72 17.74 27.75
N ASP A 99 4.14 19.01 27.65
CA ASP A 99 3.28 20.08 27.18
C ASP A 99 2.89 19.90 25.70
N ARG A 100 1.91 20.68 25.24
CA ARG A 100 1.42 20.61 23.86
C ARG A 100 2.54 20.82 22.81
N VAL A 101 3.52 21.67 23.09
CA VAL A 101 4.59 22.02 22.14
C VAL A 101 5.60 20.88 22.04
N PHE A 102 5.97 20.29 23.18
CA PHE A 102 6.82 19.11 23.23
C PHE A 102 6.18 17.94 22.49
N ARG A 103 4.93 17.60 22.81
CA ARG A 103 4.21 16.50 22.15
C ARG A 103 4.13 16.71 20.65
N HIS A 104 3.80 17.92 20.19
CA HIS A 104 3.78 18.23 18.76
C HIS A 104 5.13 17.99 18.08
N ARG A 105 6.25 18.46 18.67
CA ARG A 105 7.58 18.21 18.12
C ARG A 105 7.92 16.72 18.10
N HIS A 106 7.66 16.02 19.20
CA HIS A 106 7.97 14.60 19.36
C HIS A 106 7.23 13.74 18.32
N VAL A 107 5.91 13.93 18.18
CA VAL A 107 5.09 13.22 17.19
C VAL A 107 5.61 13.45 15.77
N ASN A 108 5.91 14.70 15.40
CA ASN A 108 6.44 15.01 14.07
C ASN A 108 7.83 14.42 13.83
N SER A 109 8.70 14.39 14.85
CA SER A 109 10.01 13.76 14.75
C SER A 109 9.89 12.26 14.50
N LEU A 110 9.04 11.55 15.23
CA LEU A 110 8.78 10.12 14.99
C LEU A 110 8.18 9.89 13.61
N PHE A 111 7.21 10.72 13.21
CA PHE A 111 6.59 10.61 11.90
C PHE A 111 7.59 10.80 10.75
N MET A 112 8.60 11.67 10.89
CA MET A 112 9.69 11.75 9.93
C MET A 112 10.46 10.43 9.79
N PHE A 113 10.79 9.76 10.90
CA PHE A 113 11.50 8.48 10.85
C PHE A 113 10.65 7.42 10.15
N TYR A 114 9.37 7.30 10.50
CA TYR A 114 8.46 6.36 9.85
C TYR A 114 8.31 6.63 8.34
N MET A 115 8.31 7.90 7.95
CA MET A 115 8.27 8.31 6.55
C MET A 115 9.54 7.91 5.80
N ILE A 116 10.72 8.15 6.37
CA ILE A 116 12.00 7.77 5.77
C ILE A 116 12.04 6.25 5.57
N ASP A 117 11.75 5.48 6.60
CA ASP A 117 11.74 4.01 6.54
C ASP A 117 10.77 3.51 5.45
N THR A 118 9.58 4.11 5.36
CA THR A 118 8.59 3.73 4.33
C THR A 118 9.07 4.06 2.92
N ILE A 119 9.73 5.20 2.73
CA ILE A 119 10.32 5.58 1.44
C ILE A 119 11.42 4.60 1.06
N GLU A 120 12.30 4.21 1.99
CA GLU A 120 13.35 3.22 1.74
C GLU A 120 12.77 1.87 1.32
N LEU A 121 11.73 1.39 2.03
CA LEU A 121 11.03 0.15 1.66
C LEU A 121 10.45 0.22 0.25
N LEU A 122 9.92 1.37 -0.14
CA LEU A 122 9.36 1.55 -1.48
C LEU A 122 10.44 1.68 -2.53
N ILE A 123 11.58 2.31 -2.23
CA ILE A 123 12.74 2.29 -3.13
C ILE A 123 13.15 0.84 -3.38
N GLU A 124 13.33 0.01 -2.34
CA GLU A 124 13.64 -1.42 -2.51
C GLU A 124 12.56 -2.16 -3.31
N LEU A 125 11.29 -1.86 -3.06
CA LEU A 125 10.16 -2.46 -3.77
C LEU A 125 10.10 -2.04 -5.25
N LEU A 126 10.68 -0.90 -5.62
CA LEU A 126 10.71 -0.37 -6.97
C LEU A 126 12.03 -0.55 -7.70
N LYS A 127 13.08 -0.97 -6.99
CA LYS A 127 14.33 -1.35 -7.62
C LYS A 127 14.06 -2.41 -8.68
N TYR A 128 14.53 -2.11 -9.88
CA TYR A 128 14.50 -3.04 -11.00
C TYR A 128 15.25 -4.31 -10.58
N LYS A 129 14.54 -5.44 -10.52
CA LYS A 129 15.19 -6.74 -10.50
C LYS A 129 15.46 -7.11 -11.94
N GLU A 130 16.72 -7.17 -12.34
CA GLU A 130 17.10 -7.77 -13.62
C GLU A 130 16.45 -9.14 -13.72
N LYS A 131 15.88 -9.45 -14.89
CA LYS A 131 15.42 -10.80 -15.17
C LYS A 131 16.65 -11.70 -15.11
N THR A 132 16.67 -12.61 -14.16
CA THR A 132 17.66 -13.68 -14.15
C THR A 132 17.33 -14.57 -15.35
N GLU A 133 18.23 -14.60 -16.34
CA GLU A 133 18.15 -15.48 -17.52
C GLU A 133 18.27 -16.96 -17.15
#